data_AF-G9QJ22-F1
#
_entry.id   AF-G9QJ22-F1
#
_cell.length_a   1.000
_cell.length_b   1.000
_cell.length_c   1.000
_cell.angle_alpha   90.00
_cell.angle_beta   90.00
_cell.angle_gamma   90.00
#
_symmetry.space_group_name_H-M   'P 1'
#
loop_
_entity.id
_entity.type
_entity.pdbx_description
1 polymer ?
#
loop_
_entity_poly.entity_id
_entity_poly.type
_entity_poly.pdbx_seq_one_letter_code
_entity_poly.pdbx_strand_id
1 'polypeptide(L)'
;MKDFPIRFVLTDEAITPSAGLALVGYLLHRTKLDKRVNALRLPTVRREVHISHSDVIRSMIGLLATGKTDFDHIEAYRQDDIFSASMGIQHVPSSPTLRQRLDQLACLPMTETILWEESIRLLIQRHATLSPC
;
A
#
# COMPACT_ATOMS: atom_id res chain seq x y z
N MET A 1 -2.99 15.27 -10.27
CA MET A 1 -4.30 14.59 -10.14
C MET A 1 -4.68 13.80 -11.38
N LYS A 2 -3.95 13.87 -12.51
CA LYS A 2 -4.40 13.25 -13.78
C LYS A 2 -4.22 11.72 -13.86
N ASP A 3 -3.44 11.10 -12.96
CA ASP A 3 -3.04 9.68 -13.11
C ASP A 3 -3.53 8.73 -11.99
N PHE A 4 -4.33 9.23 -11.03
CA PHE A 4 -4.94 8.39 -9.99
C PHE A 4 -6.43 8.20 -10.30
N PRO A 5 -6.98 6.97 -10.28
CA PRO A 5 -8.30 6.67 -10.83
C PRO A 5 -9.47 7.19 -9.98
N ILE A 6 -9.20 7.75 -8.79
CA ILE A 6 -10.22 8.25 -7.87
C ILE A 6 -10.21 9.78 -7.84
N ARG A 7 -11.40 10.35 -7.98
CA ARG A 7 -11.65 11.78 -7.84
C ARG A 7 -12.14 12.09 -6.42
N PHE A 8 -11.43 12.98 -5.74
CA PHE A 8 -11.90 13.54 -4.46
C PHE A 8 -12.85 14.71 -4.73
N VAL A 9 -13.99 14.71 -4.04
CA VAL A 9 -15.01 15.75 -4.09
C VAL A 9 -15.39 16.09 -2.65
N LEU A 10 -15.57 17.39 -2.37
CA LEU A 10 -16.10 17.84 -1.09
C LEU A 10 -17.62 17.65 -1.09
N THR A 11 -18.15 17.10 0.00
CA THR A 11 -19.58 16.86 0.17
C THR A 11 -19.97 17.13 1.62
N ASP A 12 -21.23 17.52 1.83
CA ASP A 12 -21.84 17.70 3.15
C ASP A 12 -22.50 16.39 3.66
N GLU A 13 -22.41 15.31 2.88
CA GLU A 13 -22.92 13.99 3.25
C GLU A 13 -22.03 13.28 4.27
N ALA A 14 -22.64 12.47 5.14
CA ALA A 14 -21.91 11.62 6.07
C ALA A 14 -21.19 10.49 5.30
N ILE A 15 -19.86 10.59 5.18
CA ILE A 15 -19.05 9.62 4.45
C ILE A 15 -18.70 8.41 5.33
N THR A 16 -18.78 7.21 4.77
CA THR A 16 -18.33 5.98 5.44
C THR A 16 -16.81 5.98 5.68
N PRO A 17 -16.32 5.28 6.72
CA PRO A 17 -14.89 5.27 7.10
C PRO A 17 -13.92 4.82 5.99
N SER A 18 -14.39 4.08 4.99
CA SER A 18 -13.60 3.58 3.86
C SER A 18 -13.04 4.67 2.94
N ALA A 19 -13.60 5.88 2.94
CA ALA A 19 -13.16 6.96 2.04
C ALA A 19 -11.72 7.44 2.31
N GLY A 20 -11.24 7.32 3.55
CA GLY A 20 -9.85 7.65 3.90
C GLY A 20 -8.81 6.78 3.18
N LEU A 21 -9.19 5.56 2.78
CA LEU A 21 -8.28 4.61 2.14
C LEU A 21 -7.78 5.11 0.78
N ALA A 22 -8.66 5.75 0.00
CA ALA A 22 -8.30 6.35 -1.28
C ALA A 22 -7.25 7.46 -1.10
N LEU A 23 -7.32 8.22 0.00
CA LEU A 23 -6.32 9.25 0.31
C LEU A 23 -4.96 8.61 0.62
N VAL A 24 -4.94 7.51 1.37
CA VAL A 24 -3.71 6.73 1.63
C VAL A 24 -3.10 6.25 0.31
N GLY A 25 -3.88 5.60 -0.55
CA GLY A 25 -3.37 5.15 -1.85
C GLY A 25 -2.91 6.29 -2.76
N TYR A 26 -3.59 7.45 -2.73
CA TYR A 26 -3.14 8.65 -3.43
C TYR A 26 -1.77 9.14 -2.91
N LEU A 27 -1.55 9.16 -1.60
CA LEU A 27 -0.26 9.53 -1.03
C LEU A 27 0.84 8.55 -1.43
N LEU A 28 0.57 7.24 -1.41
CA LEU A 28 1.51 6.22 -1.86
C LEU A 28 1.83 6.37 -3.36
N HIS A 29 0.83 6.69 -4.19
CA HIS A 29 1.01 6.95 -5.62
C HIS A 29 1.95 8.15 -5.90
N ARG A 30 2.15 9.05 -4.92
CA ARG A 30 3.09 10.17 -5.04
C ARG A 30 4.54 9.80 -4.69
N THR A 31 4.77 8.59 -4.18
CA THR A 31 6.10 8.06 -3.86
C THR A 31 6.66 7.26 -5.03
N LYS A 32 7.94 6.86 -4.94
CA LYS A 32 8.57 5.90 -5.86
C LYS A 32 8.54 4.47 -5.30
N LEU A 33 7.73 4.21 -4.26
CA LEU A 33 7.71 2.96 -3.51
C LEU A 33 7.57 1.75 -4.45
N ASP A 34 6.54 1.73 -5.30
CA ASP A 34 6.24 0.59 -6.18
C ASP A 34 7.42 0.24 -7.07
N LYS A 35 8.03 1.24 -7.71
CA LYS A 35 9.18 1.05 -8.59
C LYS A 35 10.36 0.43 -7.82
N ARG A 36 10.60 0.87 -6.59
CA ARG A 36 11.74 0.43 -5.78
C ARG A 36 11.53 -0.98 -5.22
N VAL A 37 10.35 -1.27 -4.67
CA VAL A 37 10.06 -2.59 -4.08
C VAL A 37 9.91 -3.67 -5.15
N ASN A 38 9.36 -3.35 -6.33
CA ASN A 38 9.28 -4.30 -7.44
C ASN A 38 10.64 -4.60 -8.08
N ALA A 39 11.65 -3.75 -7.87
CA ALA A 39 13.02 -4.01 -8.31
C ALA A 39 13.76 -5.02 -7.41
N LEU A 40 13.28 -5.25 -6.18
CA LEU A 40 13.87 -6.22 -5.26
C LEU A 40 13.78 -7.64 -5.84
N ARG A 41 14.83 -8.42 -5.64
CA ARG A 41 14.89 -9.83 -6.06
C ARG A 41 14.77 -10.71 -4.83
N LEU A 42 13.69 -11.50 -4.80
CA LEU A 42 13.50 -12.52 -3.79
C LEU A 42 14.07 -13.86 -4.31
N PRO A 43 14.89 -14.58 -3.52
CA PRO A 43 15.53 -15.82 -3.97
C PRO A 43 14.54 -16.91 -4.38
N THR A 44 13.39 -16.97 -3.69
CA THR A 44 12.44 -18.09 -3.76
C THR A 44 11.25 -17.82 -4.69
N VAL A 45 11.18 -16.64 -5.29
CA VAL A 45 10.02 -16.18 -6.04
C VAL A 45 10.33 -16.22 -7.54
N ARG A 46 9.57 -17.01 -8.29
CA ARG A 46 9.67 -17.07 -9.76
C ARG A 46 9.31 -15.71 -10.37
N ARG A 47 9.94 -15.33 -11.48
CA ARG A 47 9.70 -14.04 -12.14
C ARG A 47 8.24 -13.84 -12.62
N GLU A 48 7.50 -14.93 -12.78
CA GLU A 48 6.09 -14.96 -13.20
C GLU A 48 5.16 -15.02 -11.98
N VAL A 49 5.18 -14.01 -11.12
CA VAL A 49 4.13 -13.88 -10.09
C VAL A 49 3.13 -12.84 -10.56
N HIS A 50 1.87 -13.26 -10.64
CA HIS A 50 0.73 -12.38 -10.97
C HIS A 50 0.56 -11.23 -9.96
N ILE A 51 1.06 -11.40 -8.73
CA ILE A 51 0.98 -10.41 -7.64
C ILE A 51 2.35 -9.75 -7.44
N SER A 52 2.40 -8.44 -7.60
CA SER A 52 3.62 -7.63 -7.45
C SER A 52 4.01 -7.42 -5.99
N HIS A 53 5.25 -7.01 -5.71
CA HIS A 53 5.66 -6.64 -4.34
C HIS A 53 4.91 -5.39 -3.87
N SER A 54 4.64 -4.45 -4.78
CA SER A 54 3.80 -3.28 -4.49
C SER A 54 2.38 -3.68 -4.10
N ASP A 55 1.76 -4.66 -4.77
CA ASP A 55 0.41 -5.13 -4.41
C ASP A 55 0.39 -5.69 -2.98
N VAL A 56 1.40 -6.47 -2.60
CA VAL A 56 1.55 -7.03 -1.25
C VAL A 56 1.71 -5.93 -0.20
N ILE A 57 2.68 -5.02 -0.39
CA ILE A 57 2.97 -3.97 0.60
C ILE A 57 1.79 -3.01 0.73
N ARG A 58 1.20 -2.57 -0.38
CA ARG A 58 0.04 -1.68 -0.36
C ARG A 58 -1.18 -2.35 0.28
N SER A 59 -1.40 -3.64 0.05
CA SER A 59 -2.48 -4.37 0.73
C SER A 59 -2.32 -4.34 2.24
N MET A 60 -1.10 -4.57 2.75
CA MET A 60 -0.83 -4.49 4.19
C MET A 60 -1.01 -3.07 4.74
N ILE A 61 -0.51 -2.06 4.03
CA ILE A 61 -0.71 -0.65 4.43
C ILE A 61 -2.21 -0.32 4.49
N GLY A 62 -3.00 -0.83 3.54
CA GLY A 62 -4.45 -0.64 3.52
C GLY A 62 -5.15 -1.27 4.72
N LEU A 63 -4.76 -2.49 5.10
CA LEU A 63 -5.27 -3.13 6.32
C LEU A 63 -4.94 -2.30 7.56
N LEU A 64 -3.67 -1.92 7.73
CA LEU A 64 -3.20 -1.13 8.87
C LEU A 64 -3.89 0.23 8.95
N ALA A 65 -4.12 0.89 7.81
CA ALA A 65 -4.86 2.16 7.75
C ALA A 65 -6.33 2.02 8.21
N THR A 66 -6.89 0.81 8.18
CA THR A 66 -8.23 0.50 8.70
C THR A 66 -8.22 -0.13 10.09
N GLY A 67 -7.07 -0.15 10.77
CA GLY A 67 -6.91 -0.74 12.10
C GLY A 67 -6.87 -2.27 12.13
N LYS A 68 -6.70 -2.93 10.98
CA LYS A 68 -6.64 -4.39 10.88
C LYS A 68 -5.19 -4.85 10.86
N THR A 69 -4.80 -5.60 11.88
CA THR A 69 -3.41 -6.05 12.07
C THR A 69 -3.19 -7.52 11.69
N ASP A 70 -4.24 -8.33 11.69
CA ASP A 70 -4.17 -9.74 11.26
C ASP A 70 -4.26 -9.85 9.73
N PHE A 71 -3.41 -10.68 9.13
CA PHE A 71 -3.37 -10.94 7.70
C PHE A 71 -4.67 -11.54 7.15
N ASP A 72 -5.41 -12.31 7.95
CA ASP A 72 -6.66 -12.97 7.51
C ASP A 72 -7.76 -11.96 7.13
N HIS A 73 -7.68 -10.73 7.63
CA HIS A 73 -8.60 -9.66 7.23
C HIS A 73 -8.54 -9.32 5.74
N ILE A 74 -7.45 -9.65 5.04
CA ILE A 74 -7.35 -9.39 3.60
C ILE A 74 -8.36 -10.19 2.78
N GLU A 75 -8.83 -11.32 3.31
CA GLU A 75 -9.73 -12.21 2.58
C GLU A 75 -11.08 -11.54 2.28
N ALA A 76 -11.54 -10.65 3.18
CA ALA A 76 -12.74 -9.85 2.96
C ALA A 76 -12.62 -8.88 1.77
N TYR A 77 -11.39 -8.55 1.34
CA TYR A 77 -11.11 -7.57 0.29
C TYR A 77 -10.78 -8.19 -1.06
N ARG A 78 -10.72 -9.52 -1.20
CA ARG A 78 -10.26 -10.15 -2.45
C ARG A 78 -11.09 -9.82 -3.69
N GLN A 79 -12.36 -9.53 -3.50
CA GLN A 79 -13.31 -9.15 -4.55
C GLN A 79 -13.84 -7.72 -4.35
N ASP A 80 -13.15 -6.93 -3.52
CA ASP A 80 -13.51 -5.54 -3.27
C ASP A 80 -12.76 -4.63 -4.25
N ASP A 81 -13.45 -4.26 -5.32
CA ASP A 81 -12.94 -3.36 -6.36
C ASP A 81 -12.65 -1.95 -5.81
N ILE A 82 -13.35 -1.53 -4.75
CA ILE A 82 -13.12 -0.23 -4.12
C ILE A 82 -11.81 -0.28 -3.34
N PHE A 83 -11.52 -1.36 -2.63
CA PHE A 83 -10.24 -1.55 -1.94
C PHE A 83 -9.07 -1.54 -2.93
N SER A 84 -9.16 -2.33 -4.01
CA SER A 84 -8.09 -2.42 -5.00
C SER A 84 -7.86 -1.09 -5.71
N ALA A 85 -8.92 -0.39 -6.13
CA ALA A 85 -8.84 0.94 -6.72
C ALA A 85 -8.30 1.98 -5.73
N SER A 86 -8.75 1.95 -4.47
CA SER A 86 -8.31 2.86 -3.41
C SER A 86 -6.83 2.72 -3.12
N MET A 87 -6.31 1.50 -3.08
CA MET A 87 -4.90 1.23 -2.87
C MET A 87 -4.07 1.31 -4.15
N GLY A 88 -4.71 1.42 -5.32
CA GLY A 88 -4.05 1.43 -6.63
C GLY A 88 -3.26 0.15 -6.90
N ILE A 89 -3.82 -1.00 -6.50
CA ILE A 89 -3.24 -2.33 -6.68
C ILE A 89 -4.01 -3.11 -7.76
N GLN A 90 -3.33 -4.00 -8.46
CA GLN A 90 -3.96 -4.82 -9.51
C GLN A 90 -4.56 -6.11 -8.94
N HIS A 91 -3.93 -6.67 -7.91
CA HIS A 91 -4.35 -7.93 -7.30
C HIS A 91 -4.30 -7.82 -5.78
N VAL A 92 -5.39 -8.25 -5.13
CA VAL A 92 -5.41 -8.42 -3.68
C VAL A 92 -4.84 -9.81 -3.34
N PRO A 93 -3.75 -9.91 -2.57
CA PRO A 93 -3.18 -11.19 -2.19
C PRO A 93 -4.09 -11.96 -1.23
N SER A 94 -4.00 -13.29 -1.27
CA SER A 94 -4.54 -14.13 -0.18
C SER A 94 -3.76 -13.90 1.11
N SER A 95 -4.37 -14.20 2.26
CA SER A 95 -3.71 -14.13 3.57
C SER A 95 -2.37 -14.89 3.60
N PRO A 96 -2.29 -16.16 3.14
CA PRO A 96 -1.02 -16.88 3.06
C PRO A 96 0.01 -16.17 2.17
N THR A 97 -0.41 -15.65 1.01
CA THR A 97 0.49 -14.92 0.10
C THR A 97 1.00 -13.63 0.75
N LEU A 98 0.11 -12.86 1.38
CA LEU A 98 0.45 -11.61 2.06
C LEU A 98 1.52 -11.85 3.13
N ARG A 99 1.27 -12.78 4.05
CA ARG A 99 2.20 -13.14 5.13
C ARG A 99 3.55 -13.63 4.58
N GLN A 100 3.54 -14.66 3.73
CA GLN A 100 4.79 -15.25 3.23
C GLN A 100 5.64 -14.24 2.44
N ARG A 101 5.00 -13.38 1.64
CA ARG A 101 5.72 -12.37 0.86
C ARG A 101 6.29 -11.27 1.74
N LEU A 102 5.56 -10.85 2.77
CA LEU A 102 6.07 -9.87 3.74
C LEU A 102 7.24 -10.45 4.53
N ASP A 103 7.15 -11.69 5.01
CA ASP A 103 8.26 -12.36 5.71
C ASP A 103 9.52 -12.40 4.83
N GLN A 104 9.37 -12.78 3.55
CA GLN A 104 10.46 -12.80 2.59
C GLN A 104 11.06 -11.41 2.33
N LEU A 105 10.22 -10.38 2.19
CA LEU A 105 10.66 -9.00 1.98
C LEU A 105 11.35 -8.44 3.23
N ALA A 106 10.90 -8.80 4.43
CA ALA A 106 11.49 -8.38 5.70
C ALA A 106 12.91 -8.93 5.89
N CYS A 107 13.23 -10.10 5.30
CA CYS A 107 14.59 -10.63 5.30
C CYS A 107 15.57 -9.85 4.42
N LEU A 108 15.10 -8.91 3.58
CA LEU A 108 15.95 -8.07 2.75
C LEU A 108 16.25 -6.73 3.46
N PRO A 109 17.52 -6.41 3.79
CA PRO A 109 17.88 -5.14 4.44
C PRO A 109 17.42 -3.90 3.66
N MET A 110 17.38 -4.01 2.32
CA MET A 110 16.97 -2.92 1.43
C MET A 110 15.49 -2.55 1.58
N THR A 111 14.62 -3.46 2.02
CA THR A 111 13.18 -3.20 2.15
C THR A 111 12.92 -2.10 3.16
N GLU A 112 13.51 -2.20 4.35
CA GLU A 112 13.38 -1.19 5.40
C GLU A 112 13.90 0.17 4.95
N THR A 113 15.08 0.19 4.31
CA THR A 113 15.66 1.44 3.77
C THR A 113 14.72 2.11 2.76
N ILE A 114 14.12 1.33 1.84
CA ILE A 114 13.17 1.87 0.86
C ILE A 114 11.94 2.47 1.55
N LEU A 115 11.36 1.77 2.52
CA LEU A 115 10.17 2.23 3.25
C LEU A 115 10.45 3.54 4.01
N TRP A 116 11.58 3.62 4.71
CA TRP A 116 11.98 4.82 5.43
C TRP A 116 12.22 6.00 4.50
N GLU A 117 13.02 5.81 3.45
CA GLU A 117 13.35 6.89 2.52
C GLU A 117 12.12 7.43 1.78
N GLU A 118 11.21 6.55 1.33
CA GLU A 118 10.00 7.01 0.65
C GLU A 118 9.01 7.69 1.61
N SER A 119 8.93 7.24 2.88
CA SER A 119 8.13 7.90 3.91
C SER A 119 8.66 9.30 4.22
N ILE A 120 9.97 9.43 4.44
CA ILE A 120 10.62 10.74 4.68
C ILE A 120 10.44 11.65 3.46
N ARG A 121 10.66 11.12 2.25
CA ARG A 121 10.49 11.89 1.00
C ARG A 121 9.07 12.42 0.88
N LEU A 122 8.07 11.61 1.21
CA LEU A 122 6.67 12.02 1.20
C LEU A 122 6.42 13.19 2.15
N LEU A 123 6.90 13.09 3.40
CA LEU A 123 6.75 14.14 4.41
C LEU A 123 7.39 15.46 3.97
N ILE A 124 8.62 15.42 3.47
CA ILE A 124 9.35 16.61 2.98
C ILE A 124 8.62 17.24 1.79
N GLN A 125 8.22 16.44 0.80
CA GLN A 125 7.52 16.96 -0.39
C GLN A 125 6.18 17.61 -0.07
N ARG A 126 5.54 17.19 1.03
CA ARG A 126 4.26 17.72 1.49
C ARG A 126 4.40 18.87 2.49
N HIS A 127 5.63 19.30 2.77
CA HIS A 127 5.91 20.34 3.77
C HIS A 127 5.21 20.03 5.10
N ALA A 128 5.15 18.73 5.46
CA ALA A 128 4.48 18.30 6.67
C ALA A 128 5.20 18.92 7.88
N THR A 129 4.46 19.66 8.70
CA THR A 129 4.98 20.20 9.95
C THR A 129 5.13 19.05 10.95
N LEU A 130 6.37 18.62 11.20
CA LEU A 130 6.65 17.66 12.26
C LEU A 130 6.51 18.37 13.60
N SER A 131 5.38 18.12 14.27
CA SER A 131 5.19 18.51 15.66
C SER A 131 5.72 17.37 16.55
N PRO A 132 6.44 17.67 17.63
CA PRO A 132 6.73 16.67 18.65
C PRO A 132 5.41 16.12 19.20
N CYS A 133 5.33 14.79 19.29
CA CYS A 133 4.30 14.08 20.04
C CYS A 133 4.45 14.31 21.55
#